data_AF-Q9XHG1-F1
#
_entry.id   AF-Q9XHG1-F1
#
_cell.length_a   1.000
_cell.length_b   1.000
_cell.length_c   1.000
_cell.angle_alpha   90.00
_cell.angle_beta   90.00
_cell.angle_gamma   90.00
#
_symmetry.space_group_name_H-M   'P 1'
#
loop_
_entity.id
_entity.type
_entity.pdbx_description
1 polymer ?
#
loop_
_entity_poly.entity_id
_entity_poly.type
_entity_poly.pdbx_seq_one_letter_code
_entity_poly.pdbx_strand_id
1 'polypeptide(L)'
;MGNVTRKAAVQNGKSKAATLVDEAIQTNPVVIFSKTYCPYCQSAKSNIRSALKKIANAPKPEIFELDRMGSLGYQIQNYLAQVTGRHTVPNVFIGGSSVGGGDDIAAYARRGVLVQMLTQAPQRLVHQFPERFEPEKKPDTAAEAVERAIKDNAVMVFSKSYCPFCTSAKDLLQERIAAVEGLNPINVFELDEMGTDGAAMQQYLFQKTGQRTVPNIFIAGKHVGGSDDVHGLDARNELIPMLTSAAASVSSPAATEVLSAEEEQTETDTALPADVVSEEKPKTETKEIVFGAGCFWGVELAFQRVAGVLKTEVGYSNGKMSRVTYDAICTGATGSAEVVRVWYDPSVLFLKQLLEVWESRHDPTSLNKQGNDQGTQYRSAIYYSDEEQAEEVRRWISEASTRHTKEIVTEVAAIKNYCAAEEYHQRYLEKKGQSAEKGSSASIRCYG
;
A
#
# COMPACT_ATOMS: atom_id res chain seq x y z
N MET A 1 -15.78 52.74 -10.07
CA MET A 1 -16.99 51.93 -10.34
C MET A 1 -16.66 51.07 -11.56
N GLY A 2 -16.70 49.75 -11.59
CA GLY A 2 -17.03 48.69 -10.67
C GLY A 2 -16.62 47.37 -11.34
N ASN A 3 -16.42 46.36 -10.51
CA ASN A 3 -16.02 44.98 -10.81
C ASN A 3 -16.47 44.39 -12.16
N VAL A 4 -15.53 43.73 -12.85
CA VAL A 4 -15.80 42.51 -13.62
C VAL A 4 -15.01 41.38 -12.98
N THR A 5 -15.67 40.63 -12.11
CA THR A 5 -15.21 39.36 -11.56
C THR A 5 -14.98 38.35 -12.68
N ARG A 6 -13.71 38.03 -12.98
CA ARG A 6 -13.36 36.76 -13.63
C ARG A 6 -13.17 35.71 -12.55
N LYS A 7 -14.14 34.80 -12.43
CA LYS A 7 -13.93 33.47 -11.85
C LYS A 7 -12.87 32.77 -12.71
N ALA A 8 -11.64 32.67 -12.22
CA ALA A 8 -10.67 31.74 -12.75
C ALA A 8 -10.91 30.38 -12.08
N ALA A 9 -11.27 29.40 -12.90
CA ALA A 9 -11.39 28.00 -12.50
C ALA A 9 -10.06 27.48 -11.97
N VAL A 10 -10.07 26.88 -10.78
CA VAL A 10 -8.94 26.14 -10.23
C VAL A 10 -8.86 24.80 -10.96
N GLN A 11 -7.91 24.67 -11.90
CA GLN A 11 -7.51 23.37 -12.46
C GLN A 11 -6.34 22.81 -11.65
N ASN A 12 -6.46 21.54 -11.24
CA ASN A 12 -5.49 20.75 -10.49
C ASN A 12 -4.09 20.77 -11.14
N GLY A 13 -3.09 21.34 -10.45
CA GLY A 13 -1.74 21.54 -10.98
C GLY A 13 -0.81 20.34 -10.83
N LYS A 14 -0.93 19.31 -11.68
CA LYS A 14 0.16 18.32 -11.88
C LYS A 14 1.34 18.99 -12.62
N SER A 15 2.57 18.65 -12.24
CA SER A 15 3.76 19.19 -12.91
C SER A 15 3.86 18.68 -14.35
N LYS A 16 4.50 19.45 -15.25
CA LYS A 16 4.71 19.06 -16.65
C LYS A 16 5.42 17.70 -16.80
N ALA A 17 6.35 17.40 -15.89
CA ALA A 17 7.05 16.12 -15.86
C ALA A 17 6.12 14.96 -15.45
N ALA A 18 5.29 15.18 -14.42
CA ALA A 18 4.31 14.19 -13.97
C ALA A 18 3.29 13.87 -15.07
N THR A 19 2.73 14.90 -15.70
CA THR A 19 1.77 14.73 -16.80
C THR A 19 2.37 13.95 -17.97
N LEU A 20 3.60 14.28 -18.39
CA LEU A 20 4.25 13.60 -19.51
C LEU A 20 4.51 12.12 -19.19
N VAL A 21 4.98 11.81 -17.98
CA VAL A 21 5.25 10.43 -17.57
C VAL A 21 3.94 9.63 -17.47
N ASP A 22 2.94 10.17 -16.80
CA ASP A 22 1.63 9.53 -16.65
C ASP A 22 1.00 9.25 -18.03
N GLU A 23 0.96 10.26 -18.92
CA GLU A 23 0.41 10.13 -20.26
C GLU A 23 1.19 9.12 -21.11
N ALA A 24 2.52 9.14 -21.05
CA ALA A 24 3.36 8.18 -21.77
C ALA A 24 3.06 6.75 -21.34
N ILE A 25 3.00 6.49 -20.03
CA ILE A 25 2.74 5.16 -19.45
C ILE A 25 1.33 4.69 -19.80
N GLN A 26 0.34 5.59 -19.80
CA GLN A 26 -1.06 5.27 -20.08
C GLN A 26 -1.33 4.96 -21.56
N THR A 27 -0.61 5.62 -22.48
CA THR A 27 -0.92 5.56 -23.91
C THR A 27 -0.03 4.58 -24.69
N ASN A 28 1.14 4.22 -24.17
CA ASN A 28 2.12 3.42 -24.91
C ASN A 28 2.36 2.06 -24.24
N PRO A 29 2.13 0.93 -24.94
CA PRO A 29 2.27 -0.40 -24.35
C PRO A 29 3.66 -0.69 -23.78
N VAL A 30 4.69 -0.03 -24.31
CA VAL A 30 6.07 -0.17 -23.84
C VAL A 30 6.68 1.22 -23.78
N VAL A 31 7.15 1.63 -22.59
CA VAL A 31 7.82 2.93 -22.38
C VAL A 31 9.19 2.70 -21.76
N ILE A 32 10.20 3.41 -22.27
CA ILE A 32 11.57 3.34 -21.77
C ILE A 32 12.07 4.77 -21.51
N PHE A 33 12.21 5.12 -20.24
CA PHE A 33 12.94 6.32 -19.84
C PHE A 33 14.43 5.98 -19.75
N SER A 34 15.24 6.64 -20.56
CA SER A 34 16.62 6.25 -20.87
C SER A 34 17.56 7.45 -20.84
N LYS A 35 18.87 7.17 -20.86
CA LYS A 35 19.88 8.15 -21.28
C LYS A 35 20.75 7.56 -22.38
N THR A 36 21.12 8.38 -23.36
CA THR A 36 21.82 7.89 -24.56
C THR A 36 23.18 7.24 -24.27
N TYR A 37 23.89 7.76 -23.27
CA TYR A 37 25.21 7.28 -22.84
C TYR A 37 25.16 6.07 -21.88
N CYS A 38 23.99 5.67 -21.37
CA CYS A 38 23.89 4.67 -20.32
C CYS A 38 23.96 3.24 -20.90
N PRO A 39 24.94 2.40 -20.49
CA PRO A 39 25.07 1.04 -21.01
C PRO A 39 23.89 0.14 -20.64
N TYR A 40 23.32 0.30 -19.44
CA TYR A 40 22.12 -0.44 -19.01
C TYR A 40 20.89 -0.07 -19.85
N CYS A 41 20.78 1.19 -20.31
CA CYS A 41 19.71 1.61 -21.21
C CYS A 41 19.85 0.95 -22.59
N GLN A 42 21.07 0.87 -23.12
CA GLN A 42 21.32 0.19 -24.39
C GLN A 42 21.06 -1.32 -24.29
N SER A 43 21.46 -1.94 -23.17
CA SER A 43 21.15 -3.35 -22.88
C SER A 43 19.64 -3.60 -22.84
N ALA A 44 18.87 -2.78 -22.09
CA ALA A 44 17.41 -2.90 -22.02
C ALA A 44 16.76 -2.78 -23.40
N LYS A 45 17.12 -1.75 -24.18
CA LYS A 45 16.62 -1.56 -25.55
C LYS A 45 16.94 -2.73 -26.46
N SER A 46 18.15 -3.30 -26.35
CA SER A 46 18.58 -4.45 -27.14
C SER A 46 17.76 -5.70 -26.82
N ASN A 47 17.57 -5.99 -25.53
CA ASN A 47 16.76 -7.12 -25.07
C ASN A 47 15.30 -6.99 -25.49
N ILE A 48 14.69 -5.81 -25.27
CA ILE A 48 13.31 -5.52 -25.69
C ILE A 48 13.17 -5.63 -27.22
N ARG A 49 14.08 -5.02 -27.99
CA ARG A 49 14.07 -5.13 -29.46
C ARG A 49 14.17 -6.58 -29.92
N SER A 50 15.01 -7.39 -29.28
CA SER A 50 15.19 -8.80 -29.63
C SER A 50 13.97 -9.64 -29.28
N ALA A 51 13.27 -9.32 -28.19
CA ALA A 51 12.02 -9.97 -27.81
C ALA A 51 10.86 -9.59 -28.75
N LEU A 52 10.73 -8.30 -29.12
CA LEU A 52 9.69 -7.82 -30.04
C LEU A 52 9.78 -8.47 -31.43
N LYS A 53 10.98 -8.80 -31.92
CA LYS A 53 11.16 -9.55 -33.19
C LYS A 53 10.49 -10.93 -33.20
N LYS A 54 10.18 -11.49 -32.03
CA LYS A 54 9.54 -12.80 -31.88
C LYS A 54 8.00 -12.71 -31.81
N ILE A 55 7.44 -11.51 -31.83
CA ILE A 55 6.01 -11.27 -31.63
C ILE A 55 5.39 -10.80 -32.94
N ALA A 56 4.33 -11.46 -33.39
CA ALA A 56 3.52 -10.97 -34.51
C ALA A 56 2.74 -9.72 -34.06
N ASN A 57 2.77 -8.64 -34.87
CA ASN A 57 2.19 -7.34 -34.51
C ASN A 57 2.74 -6.74 -33.20
N ALA A 58 4.06 -6.79 -33.04
CA ALA A 58 4.74 -6.32 -31.84
C ALA A 58 4.46 -4.83 -31.53
N PRO A 59 4.20 -4.45 -30.26
CA PRO A 59 4.02 -3.06 -29.89
C PRO A 59 5.29 -2.26 -30.11
N LYS A 60 5.16 -1.01 -30.56
CA LYS A 60 6.28 -0.09 -30.72
C LYS A 60 6.65 0.52 -29.35
N PRO A 61 7.91 0.42 -28.90
CA PRO A 61 8.35 1.11 -27.69
C PRO A 61 8.46 2.61 -27.89
N GLU A 62 7.93 3.36 -26.93
CA GLU A 62 8.16 4.79 -26.79
C GLU A 62 9.39 5.03 -25.90
N ILE A 63 10.34 5.85 -26.37
CA ILE A 63 11.64 6.02 -25.71
C ILE A 63 11.88 7.50 -25.41
N PHE A 64 12.06 7.82 -24.14
CA PHE A 64 12.39 9.17 -23.66
C PHE A 64 13.86 9.23 -23.26
N GLU A 65 14.69 9.90 -24.07
CA GLU A 65 16.11 10.13 -23.76
C GLU A 65 16.26 11.37 -22.87
N LEU A 66 16.25 11.16 -21.56
CA LEU A 66 16.20 12.21 -20.54
C LEU A 66 17.38 13.18 -20.63
N ASP A 67 18.56 12.71 -21.05
CA ASP A 67 19.75 13.54 -21.25
C ASP A 67 19.60 14.54 -22.41
N ARG A 68 18.64 14.33 -23.33
CA ARG A 68 18.32 15.26 -24.41
C ARG A 68 17.18 16.22 -24.07
N MET A 69 16.57 16.08 -22.89
CA MET A 69 15.39 16.85 -22.47
C MET A 69 15.72 18.00 -21.52
N GLY A 70 17.00 18.32 -21.30
CA GLY A 70 17.44 19.40 -20.42
C GLY A 70 16.91 19.25 -18.98
N SER A 71 16.45 20.35 -18.38
CA SER A 71 15.90 20.35 -17.01
C SER A 71 14.66 19.48 -16.84
N LEU A 72 13.85 19.32 -17.90
CA LEU A 72 12.67 18.46 -17.89
C LEU A 72 13.07 16.98 -17.72
N GLY A 73 14.20 16.56 -18.28
CA GLY A 73 14.72 15.20 -18.11
C GLY A 73 15.04 14.87 -16.65
N TYR A 74 15.62 15.83 -15.91
CA TYR A 74 15.89 15.68 -14.48
C TYR A 74 14.58 15.65 -13.66
N GLN A 75 13.61 16.51 -13.99
CA GLN A 75 12.30 16.50 -13.33
C GLN A 75 11.54 15.19 -13.56
N ILE A 76 11.60 14.64 -14.77
CA ILE A 76 11.06 13.31 -15.10
C ILE A 76 11.76 12.24 -14.26
N GLN A 77 13.10 12.27 -14.16
CA GLN A 77 13.86 11.30 -13.37
C GLN A 77 13.49 11.34 -11.88
N ASN A 78 13.24 12.53 -11.31
CA ASN A 78 12.77 12.68 -9.94
C ASN A 78 11.33 12.16 -9.77
N TYR A 79 10.45 12.44 -10.72
CA TYR A 79 9.08 11.92 -10.68
C TYR A 79 9.04 10.40 -10.80
N LEU A 80 9.84 9.83 -11.71
CA LEU A 80 10.01 8.38 -11.87
C LEU A 80 10.46 7.73 -10.56
N ALA A 81 11.34 8.37 -9.80
CA ALA A 81 11.73 7.87 -8.50
C ALA A 81 10.60 7.86 -7.47
N GLN A 82 9.71 8.85 -7.52
CA GLN A 82 8.52 8.88 -6.65
C GLN A 82 7.55 7.76 -7.00
N VAL A 83 7.33 7.48 -8.30
CA VAL A 83 6.32 6.49 -8.74
C VAL A 83 6.85 5.06 -8.84
N THR A 84 8.17 4.86 -8.96
CA THR A 84 8.78 3.52 -9.10
C THR A 84 9.75 3.16 -7.98
N GLY A 85 10.09 4.10 -7.09
CA GLY A 85 11.17 3.95 -6.13
C GLY A 85 12.58 3.98 -6.75
N ARG A 86 12.72 4.20 -8.07
CA ARG A 86 14.01 4.14 -8.78
C ARG A 86 14.40 5.47 -9.38
N HIS A 87 15.49 6.04 -8.85
CA HIS A 87 16.14 7.22 -9.43
C HIS A 87 17.02 6.90 -10.64
N THR A 88 17.34 5.65 -10.91
CA THR A 88 18.26 5.25 -11.98
C THR A 88 17.55 5.03 -13.32
N VAL A 89 18.31 5.14 -14.41
CA VAL A 89 17.86 4.74 -15.76
C VAL A 89 18.57 3.45 -16.19
N PRO A 90 17.93 2.59 -17.00
CA PRO A 90 16.60 2.78 -17.57
C PRO A 90 15.50 2.56 -16.54
N ASN A 91 14.37 3.24 -16.73
CA ASN A 91 13.13 2.97 -16.03
C ASN A 91 12.12 2.51 -17.10
N VAL A 92 11.70 1.24 -17.03
CA VAL A 92 10.95 0.57 -18.09
C VAL A 92 9.55 0.23 -17.61
N PHE A 93 8.57 0.52 -18.46
CA PHE A 93 7.17 0.17 -18.24
C PHE A 93 6.67 -0.71 -19.37
N ILE A 94 5.90 -1.75 -19.02
CA ILE A 94 5.25 -2.65 -19.98
C ILE A 94 3.79 -2.82 -19.53
N GLY A 95 2.85 -2.45 -20.40
CA GLY A 95 1.42 -2.49 -20.10
C GLY A 95 1.03 -1.61 -18.91
N GLY A 96 1.57 -0.39 -18.86
CA GLY A 96 1.29 0.59 -17.79
C GLY A 96 2.00 0.35 -16.46
N SER A 97 2.67 -0.79 -16.29
CA SER A 97 3.31 -1.17 -15.02
C SER A 97 4.83 -1.02 -15.08
N SER A 98 5.44 -0.53 -14.00
CA SER A 98 6.91 -0.50 -13.86
C SER A 98 7.46 -1.92 -13.77
N VAL A 99 8.41 -2.25 -14.64
CA VAL A 99 9.08 -3.56 -14.69
C VAL A 99 10.57 -3.46 -14.34
N GLY A 100 11.02 -2.30 -13.86
CA GLY A 100 12.38 -2.10 -13.38
C GLY A 100 13.35 -1.57 -14.43
N GLY A 101 14.64 -1.89 -14.24
CA GLY A 101 15.76 -1.36 -15.01
C GLY A 101 16.45 -2.37 -15.91
N GLY A 102 17.70 -2.07 -16.30
CA GLY A 102 18.40 -2.83 -17.35
C GLY A 102 18.65 -4.29 -16.98
N ASP A 103 19.03 -4.56 -15.73
CA ASP A 103 19.29 -5.92 -15.25
C ASP A 103 17.99 -6.73 -15.12
N ASP A 104 16.91 -6.09 -14.69
CA ASP A 104 15.57 -6.70 -14.60
C ASP A 104 15.10 -7.17 -16.00
N ILE A 105 15.20 -6.29 -17.01
CA ILE A 105 14.86 -6.62 -18.40
C ILE A 105 15.74 -7.76 -18.94
N ALA A 106 17.04 -7.73 -18.66
CA ALA A 106 17.94 -8.82 -19.07
C ALA A 106 17.57 -10.14 -18.39
N ALA A 107 17.16 -10.12 -17.11
CA ALA A 107 16.70 -11.29 -16.38
C ALA A 107 15.39 -11.85 -16.97
N TYR A 108 14.41 -11.00 -17.28
CA TYR A 108 13.17 -11.41 -17.94
C TYR A 108 13.41 -12.01 -19.33
N ALA A 109 14.37 -11.45 -20.10
CA ALA A 109 14.75 -12.00 -21.39
C ALA A 109 15.37 -13.40 -21.25
N ARG A 110 16.29 -13.59 -20.31
CA ARG A 110 16.92 -14.90 -20.03
C ARG A 110 15.91 -15.95 -19.57
N ARG A 111 14.92 -15.54 -18.76
CA ARG A 111 13.84 -16.43 -18.27
C ARG A 111 12.75 -16.71 -19.31
N GLY A 112 12.80 -16.09 -20.49
CA GLY A 112 11.79 -16.25 -21.54
C GLY A 112 10.46 -15.51 -21.30
N VAL A 113 10.27 -14.91 -20.13
CA VAL A 113 9.02 -14.22 -19.75
C VAL A 113 8.84 -12.86 -20.41
N LEU A 114 9.93 -12.23 -20.90
CA LEU A 114 9.87 -10.90 -21.53
C LEU A 114 8.99 -10.88 -22.79
N VAL A 115 9.00 -11.96 -23.60
CA VAL A 115 8.17 -12.05 -24.81
C VAL A 115 6.69 -12.04 -24.43
N GLN A 116 6.30 -12.83 -23.43
CA GLN A 116 4.92 -12.89 -22.94
C GLN A 116 4.46 -11.53 -22.38
N MET A 117 5.30 -10.87 -21.59
CA MET A 117 5.01 -9.53 -21.05
C MET A 117 4.73 -8.52 -22.17
N LEU A 118 5.56 -8.53 -23.22
CA LEU A 118 5.42 -7.62 -24.37
C LEU A 118 4.21 -7.96 -25.25
N THR A 119 3.87 -9.24 -25.42
CA THR A 119 2.66 -9.66 -26.16
C THR A 119 1.38 -9.20 -25.47
N GLN A 120 1.33 -9.26 -24.14
CA GLN A 120 0.16 -8.86 -23.35
C GLN A 120 0.06 -7.34 -23.11
N ALA A 121 1.13 -6.59 -23.38
CA ALA A 121 1.22 -5.18 -23.04
C ALA A 121 0.08 -4.31 -23.61
N PRO A 122 -0.34 -4.45 -24.88
CA PRO A 122 -1.45 -3.66 -25.43
C PRO A 122 -2.78 -3.96 -24.74
N GLN A 123 -3.08 -5.25 -24.49
CA GLN A 123 -4.32 -5.66 -23.81
C GLN A 123 -4.37 -5.13 -22.39
N ARG A 124 -3.25 -5.16 -21.66
CA ARG A 124 -3.17 -4.61 -20.30
C ARG A 124 -3.44 -3.11 -20.26
N LEU A 125 -3.00 -2.34 -21.26
CA LEU A 125 -3.35 -0.92 -21.34
C LEU A 125 -4.83 -0.71 -21.60
N VAL A 126 -5.44 -1.50 -22.48
CA VAL A 126 -6.89 -1.43 -22.76
C VAL A 126 -7.72 -1.83 -21.53
N HIS A 127 -7.29 -2.82 -20.77
CA HIS A 127 -7.97 -3.23 -19.53
C HIS A 127 -7.72 -2.27 -18.36
N GLN A 128 -6.58 -1.57 -18.33
CA GLN A 128 -6.34 -0.49 -17.36
C GLN A 128 -7.14 0.78 -17.70
N PHE A 129 -7.44 1.02 -18.98
CA PHE A 129 -8.20 2.19 -19.44
C PHE A 129 -9.12 1.80 -20.61
N PRO A 130 -10.34 1.29 -20.35
CA PRO A 130 -11.26 0.94 -21.43
C PRO A 130 -11.73 2.20 -22.17
N GLU A 131 -11.73 2.15 -23.51
CA GLU A 131 -12.26 3.23 -24.35
C GLU A 131 -13.74 3.54 -24.04
N ARG A 132 -14.07 4.83 -24.18
CA ARG A 132 -15.38 5.49 -24.04
C ARG A 132 -16.59 4.60 -24.34
N PHE A 133 -17.10 3.96 -23.30
CA PHE A 133 -18.54 3.78 -23.13
C PHE A 133 -19.05 4.97 -22.33
N GLU A 134 -20.25 5.46 -22.66
CA GLU A 134 -20.98 6.36 -21.77
C GLU A 134 -20.96 5.79 -20.33
N PRO A 135 -20.90 6.64 -19.29
CA PRO A 135 -20.62 6.17 -17.96
C PRO A 135 -21.78 5.30 -17.47
N GLU A 136 -21.63 3.98 -17.61
CA GLU A 136 -22.22 3.09 -16.62
C GLU A 136 -21.58 3.46 -15.30
N LYS A 137 -22.41 3.91 -14.37
CA LYS A 137 -22.02 4.40 -13.05
C LYS A 137 -20.92 3.53 -12.45
N LYS A 138 -19.79 4.18 -12.18
CA LYS A 138 -18.76 3.66 -11.27
C LYS A 138 -19.49 3.20 -9.99
N PRO A 139 -19.16 2.03 -9.40
CA PRO A 139 -19.80 1.65 -8.16
C PRO A 139 -19.50 2.76 -7.15
N ASP A 140 -20.56 3.40 -6.65
CA ASP A 140 -20.45 4.58 -5.79
C ASP A 140 -19.89 4.18 -4.41
N THR A 141 -19.83 2.87 -4.11
CA THR A 141 -19.38 2.34 -2.81
C THR A 141 -18.48 1.09 -2.91
N ALA A 142 -17.68 0.84 -1.86
CA ALA A 142 -16.87 -0.38 -1.70
C ALA A 142 -17.71 -1.66 -1.71
N ALA A 143 -18.96 -1.60 -1.24
CA ALA A 143 -19.90 -2.71 -1.27
C ALA A 143 -20.23 -3.13 -2.71
N GLU A 144 -20.59 -2.17 -3.56
CA GLU A 144 -20.89 -2.42 -4.97
C GLU A 144 -19.66 -2.93 -5.74
N ALA A 145 -18.45 -2.48 -5.37
CA ALA A 145 -17.21 -2.99 -5.95
C ALA A 145 -16.95 -4.46 -5.57
N VAL A 146 -17.19 -4.84 -4.31
CA VAL A 146 -17.10 -6.24 -3.85
C VAL A 146 -18.13 -7.12 -4.57
N GLU A 147 -19.40 -6.71 -4.60
CA GLU A 147 -20.47 -7.49 -5.24
C GLU A 147 -20.20 -7.70 -6.73
N ARG A 148 -19.73 -6.65 -7.41
CA ARG A 148 -19.37 -6.72 -8.82
C ARG A 148 -18.18 -7.65 -9.05
N ALA A 149 -17.12 -7.54 -8.24
CA ALA A 149 -15.96 -8.42 -8.34
C ALA A 149 -16.33 -9.90 -8.09
N ILE A 150 -17.26 -10.18 -7.16
CA ILE A 150 -17.76 -11.53 -6.91
C ILE A 150 -18.62 -12.04 -8.09
N LYS A 151 -19.44 -11.16 -8.68
CA LYS A 151 -20.35 -11.50 -9.78
C LYS A 151 -19.62 -11.77 -11.09
N ASP A 152 -18.65 -10.92 -11.41
CA ASP A 152 -18.00 -10.90 -12.74
C ASP A 152 -16.88 -11.94 -12.86
N ASN A 153 -16.48 -12.58 -11.75
CA ASN A 153 -15.36 -13.51 -11.71
C ASN A 153 -15.79 -14.89 -11.19
N ALA A 154 -15.46 -15.93 -11.96
CA ALA A 154 -15.71 -17.32 -11.57
C ALA A 154 -15.04 -17.70 -10.24
N VAL A 155 -13.83 -17.18 -10.02
CA VAL A 155 -13.07 -17.33 -8.77
C VAL A 155 -12.51 -15.96 -8.38
N MET A 156 -12.97 -15.46 -7.23
CA MET A 156 -12.56 -14.17 -6.67
C MET A 156 -11.89 -14.37 -5.31
N VAL A 157 -10.69 -13.81 -5.14
CA VAL A 157 -9.91 -13.89 -3.91
C VAL A 157 -9.63 -12.49 -3.39
N PHE A 158 -10.21 -12.14 -2.24
CA PHE A 158 -9.80 -10.95 -1.51
C PHE A 158 -8.64 -11.31 -0.60
N SER A 159 -7.48 -10.75 -0.90
CA SER A 159 -6.18 -11.13 -0.38
C SER A 159 -5.50 -9.95 0.33
N LYS A 160 -4.39 -10.23 0.99
CA LYS A 160 -3.38 -9.22 1.28
C LYS A 160 -2.01 -9.69 0.81
N SER A 161 -1.22 -8.79 0.24
CA SER A 161 0.02 -9.11 -0.47
C SER A 161 1.04 -9.86 0.42
N TYR A 162 0.99 -9.60 1.73
CA TYR A 162 1.88 -10.16 2.74
C TYR A 162 1.33 -11.40 3.46
N CYS A 163 0.10 -11.86 3.17
CA CYS A 163 -0.53 -12.93 3.93
C CYS A 163 -0.10 -14.32 3.39
N PRO A 164 0.58 -15.17 4.20
CA PRO A 164 1.04 -16.48 3.75
C PRO A 164 -0.12 -17.44 3.45
N PHE A 165 -1.23 -17.33 4.18
CA PHE A 165 -2.45 -18.11 3.91
C PHE A 165 -3.11 -17.72 2.58
N CYS A 166 -3.01 -16.44 2.20
CA CYS A 166 -3.45 -15.97 0.88
C CYS A 166 -2.56 -16.55 -0.21
N THR A 167 -1.23 -16.51 -0.05
CA THR A 167 -0.30 -17.13 -1.01
C THR A 167 -0.60 -18.62 -1.17
N SER A 168 -0.69 -19.36 -0.06
CA SER A 168 -1.01 -20.79 -0.07
C SER A 168 -2.34 -21.10 -0.75
N ALA A 169 -3.40 -20.32 -0.49
CA ALA A 169 -4.69 -20.51 -1.14
C ALA A 169 -4.65 -20.15 -2.64
N LYS A 170 -3.96 -19.07 -3.00
CA LYS A 170 -3.78 -18.65 -4.40
C LYS A 170 -3.02 -19.71 -5.20
N ASP A 171 -1.95 -20.26 -4.64
CA ASP A 171 -1.14 -21.29 -5.29
C ASP A 171 -1.98 -22.55 -5.55
N LEU A 172 -2.70 -23.04 -4.54
CA LEU A 172 -3.58 -24.20 -4.67
C LEU A 172 -4.69 -23.96 -5.71
N LEU A 173 -5.37 -22.81 -5.67
CA LEU A 173 -6.42 -22.48 -6.63
C LEU A 173 -5.87 -22.39 -8.05
N GLN A 174 -4.72 -21.74 -8.25
CA GLN A 174 -4.08 -21.65 -9.56
C GLN A 174 -3.69 -23.03 -10.11
N GLU A 175 -3.14 -23.89 -9.27
CA GLU A 175 -2.80 -25.27 -9.63
C GLU A 175 -4.03 -26.06 -10.08
N ARG A 176 -5.15 -25.96 -9.34
CA ARG A 176 -6.38 -26.70 -9.65
C ARG A 176 -7.16 -26.11 -10.81
N ILE A 177 -7.18 -24.79 -10.98
CA ILE A 177 -7.79 -24.12 -12.14
C ILE A 177 -7.08 -24.53 -13.44
N ALA A 178 -5.75 -24.70 -13.41
CA ALA A 178 -5.01 -25.19 -14.59
C ALA A 178 -5.43 -26.61 -15.04
N ALA A 179 -6.09 -27.38 -14.16
CA ALA A 179 -6.64 -28.70 -14.47
C ALA A 179 -8.10 -28.67 -14.96
N VAL A 180 -8.75 -27.49 -14.99
CA VAL A 180 -10.13 -27.29 -15.43
C VAL A 180 -10.14 -26.54 -16.77
N GLU A 181 -10.59 -27.19 -17.83
CA GLU A 181 -10.69 -26.57 -19.16
C GLU A 181 -11.70 -25.40 -19.15
N GLY A 182 -11.30 -24.27 -19.76
CA GLY A 182 -12.19 -23.12 -19.98
C GLY A 182 -12.37 -22.18 -18.79
N LEU A 183 -11.64 -22.39 -17.67
CA LEU A 183 -11.71 -21.51 -16.51
C LEU A 183 -10.59 -20.46 -16.53
N ASN A 184 -10.97 -19.19 -16.35
CA ASN A 184 -10.03 -18.08 -16.26
C ASN A 184 -9.15 -18.17 -14.99
N PRO A 185 -7.94 -17.59 -14.97
CA PRO A 185 -7.14 -17.46 -13.76
C PRO A 185 -7.90 -16.76 -12.63
N ILE A 186 -7.50 -17.02 -11.38
CA ILE A 186 -8.07 -16.32 -10.23
C ILE A 186 -7.97 -14.80 -10.39
N ASN A 187 -9.01 -14.08 -9.96
CA ASN A 187 -8.93 -12.64 -9.78
C ASN A 187 -8.67 -12.33 -8.31
N VAL A 188 -7.75 -11.39 -8.07
CA VAL A 188 -7.25 -11.08 -6.74
C VAL A 188 -7.35 -9.59 -6.48
N PHE A 189 -7.99 -9.22 -5.37
CA PHE A 189 -7.93 -7.87 -4.83
C PHE A 189 -7.02 -7.89 -3.61
N GLU A 190 -5.83 -7.28 -3.74
CA GLU A 190 -4.90 -7.09 -2.63
C GLU A 190 -5.35 -5.89 -1.83
N LEU A 191 -6.16 -6.13 -0.79
CA LEU A 191 -6.85 -5.09 -0.04
C LEU A 191 -5.90 -4.10 0.64
N ASP A 192 -4.67 -4.52 0.93
CA ASP A 192 -3.61 -3.68 1.50
C ASP A 192 -2.99 -2.70 0.50
N GLU A 193 -3.08 -2.98 -0.80
CA GLU A 193 -2.57 -2.10 -1.86
C GLU A 193 -3.62 -1.08 -2.33
N MET A 194 -4.88 -1.25 -1.91
CA MET A 194 -6.03 -0.44 -2.34
C MET A 194 -6.35 0.75 -1.40
N GLY A 195 -5.52 1.00 -0.39
CA GLY A 195 -5.70 2.13 0.53
C GLY A 195 -7.05 2.10 1.28
N THR A 196 -7.75 3.24 1.34
CA THR A 196 -9.04 3.36 2.05
C THR A 196 -10.14 2.49 1.46
N ASP A 197 -10.11 2.28 0.14
CA ASP A 197 -11.10 1.44 -0.55
C ASP A 197 -10.94 -0.01 -0.11
N GLY A 198 -9.71 -0.50 0.02
CA GLY A 198 -9.43 -1.85 0.52
C GLY A 198 -9.94 -2.09 1.95
N ALA A 199 -9.80 -1.10 2.85
CA ALA A 199 -10.34 -1.18 4.21
C ALA A 199 -11.88 -1.22 4.23
N ALA A 200 -12.53 -0.38 3.42
CA ALA A 200 -13.98 -0.37 3.29
C ALA A 200 -14.52 -1.68 2.67
N MET A 201 -13.80 -2.25 1.70
CA MET A 201 -14.12 -3.54 1.11
C MET A 201 -13.94 -4.68 2.12
N GLN A 202 -12.87 -4.67 2.93
CA GLN A 202 -12.67 -5.65 4.00
C GLN A 202 -13.79 -5.60 5.04
N GLN A 203 -14.25 -4.39 5.39
CA GLN A 203 -15.37 -4.20 6.30
C GLN A 203 -16.67 -4.76 5.72
N TYR A 204 -16.94 -4.49 4.44
CA TYR A 204 -18.12 -5.03 3.76
C TYR A 204 -18.07 -6.56 3.64
N LEU A 205 -16.90 -7.12 3.28
CA LEU A 205 -16.70 -8.57 3.24
C LEU A 205 -17.01 -9.22 4.60
N PHE A 206 -16.58 -8.61 5.70
CA PHE A 206 -16.91 -9.07 7.03
C PHE A 206 -18.43 -9.04 7.29
N GLN A 207 -19.13 -7.97 6.90
CA GLN A 207 -20.60 -7.88 7.03
C GLN A 207 -21.32 -8.93 6.17
N LYS A 208 -20.84 -9.18 4.95
CA LYS A 208 -21.44 -10.13 3.99
C LYS A 208 -21.20 -11.59 4.37
N THR A 209 -20.00 -11.91 4.85
CA THR A 209 -19.54 -13.30 5.00
C THR A 209 -19.36 -13.75 6.45
N GLY A 210 -19.34 -12.80 7.40
CA GLY A 210 -18.91 -13.05 8.77
C GLY A 210 -17.39 -13.24 8.93
N GLN A 211 -16.62 -13.27 7.84
CA GLN A 211 -15.18 -13.52 7.86
C GLN A 211 -14.37 -12.23 7.70
N ARG A 212 -13.65 -11.85 8.77
CA ARG A 212 -12.80 -10.64 8.79
C ARG A 212 -11.40 -10.89 8.21
N THR A 213 -10.96 -12.14 8.25
CA THR A 213 -9.63 -12.57 7.83
C THR A 213 -9.57 -12.76 6.32
N VAL A 214 -8.38 -12.54 5.76
CA VAL A 214 -8.03 -12.93 4.39
C VAL A 214 -7.26 -14.26 4.42
N PRO A 215 -7.31 -15.08 3.35
CA PRO A 215 -8.06 -14.83 2.12
C PRO A 215 -9.57 -14.97 2.35
N ASN A 216 -10.38 -14.17 1.66
CA ASN A 216 -11.83 -14.33 1.61
C ASN A 216 -12.20 -14.73 0.18
N ILE A 217 -12.59 -15.98 0.00
CA ILE A 217 -12.59 -16.66 -1.30
C ILE A 217 -14.02 -16.94 -1.74
N PHE A 218 -14.31 -16.65 -3.01
CA PHE A 218 -15.59 -16.92 -3.65
C PHE A 218 -15.39 -17.77 -4.91
N ILE A 219 -16.25 -18.76 -5.11
CA ILE A 219 -16.32 -19.58 -6.32
C ILE A 219 -17.77 -19.56 -6.81
N ALA A 220 -17.99 -19.16 -8.06
CA ALA A 220 -19.32 -18.98 -8.67
C ALA A 220 -20.25 -18.10 -7.80
N GLY A 221 -19.72 -17.00 -7.26
CA GLY A 221 -20.46 -16.08 -6.41
C GLY A 221 -20.71 -16.56 -4.97
N LYS A 222 -20.42 -17.82 -4.63
CA LYS A 222 -20.61 -18.39 -3.29
C LYS A 222 -19.35 -18.20 -2.45
N HIS A 223 -19.53 -17.73 -1.21
CA HIS A 223 -18.43 -17.65 -0.24
C HIS A 223 -17.98 -19.05 0.18
N VAL A 224 -16.69 -19.31 0.02
CA VAL A 224 -16.03 -20.58 0.31
C VAL A 224 -15.32 -20.54 1.66
N GLY A 225 -14.76 -19.39 2.04
CA GLY A 225 -14.02 -19.22 3.29
C GLY A 225 -12.59 -18.77 3.06
N GLY A 226 -11.70 -19.22 3.94
CA GLY A 226 -10.27 -18.92 3.93
C GLY A 226 -9.41 -20.02 3.34
N SER A 227 -8.12 -20.00 3.71
CA SER A 227 -7.14 -20.95 3.20
C SER A 227 -7.45 -22.38 3.63
N ASP A 228 -7.75 -22.59 4.92
CA ASP A 228 -8.08 -23.91 5.47
C ASP A 228 -9.33 -24.51 4.80
N ASP A 229 -10.33 -23.69 4.49
CA ASP A 229 -11.56 -24.14 3.83
C ASP A 229 -11.31 -24.64 2.42
N VAL A 230 -10.51 -23.91 1.63
CA VAL A 230 -10.16 -24.31 0.26
C VAL A 230 -9.25 -25.55 0.25
N HIS A 231 -8.28 -25.63 1.17
CA HIS A 231 -7.46 -26.84 1.32
C HIS A 231 -8.30 -28.03 1.78
N GLY A 232 -9.28 -27.80 2.66
CA GLY A 232 -10.23 -28.81 3.11
C GLY A 232 -11.11 -29.32 1.96
N LEU A 233 -11.58 -28.44 1.08
CA LEU A 233 -12.32 -28.81 -0.13
C LEU A 233 -11.47 -29.63 -1.10
N ASP A 234 -10.20 -29.25 -1.28
CA ASP A 234 -9.28 -30.01 -2.14
C ASP A 234 -9.01 -31.41 -1.55
N ALA A 235 -8.75 -31.49 -0.25
CA ALA A 235 -8.53 -32.76 0.46
C ALA A 235 -9.74 -33.71 0.39
N ARG A 236 -10.96 -33.17 0.29
CA ARG A 236 -12.19 -33.95 0.08
C ARG A 236 -12.52 -34.22 -1.39
N ASN A 237 -11.68 -33.77 -2.34
CA ASN A 237 -11.92 -33.82 -3.79
C ASN A 237 -13.19 -33.07 -4.23
N GLU A 238 -13.61 -32.07 -3.46
CA GLU A 238 -14.80 -31.25 -3.73
C GLU A 238 -14.44 -29.98 -4.53
N LEU A 239 -13.18 -29.54 -4.48
CA LEU A 239 -12.73 -28.28 -5.10
C LEU A 239 -12.81 -28.30 -6.63
N ILE A 240 -12.29 -29.33 -7.30
CA ILE A 240 -12.35 -29.44 -8.77
C ILE A 240 -13.79 -29.46 -9.30
N PRO A 241 -14.72 -30.29 -8.76
CA PRO A 241 -16.13 -30.23 -9.16
C PRO A 241 -16.75 -28.83 -9.01
N MET A 242 -16.39 -28.11 -7.96
CA MET A 242 -16.88 -26.75 -7.71
C MET A 242 -16.34 -25.75 -8.74
N LEU A 243 -15.04 -25.85 -9.10
CA LEU A 243 -14.40 -25.05 -10.13
C LEU A 243 -14.95 -25.36 -11.54
N THR A 244 -15.18 -26.63 -11.87
CA THR A 244 -15.80 -27.04 -13.14
C THR A 244 -17.22 -26.50 -13.27
N SER A 245 -18.00 -26.53 -12.19
CA SER A 245 -19.34 -25.95 -12.16
C SER A 245 -19.30 -24.43 -12.35
N ALA A 246 -18.31 -23.76 -11.75
CA ALA A 246 -18.08 -22.33 -11.95
C ALA A 246 -17.77 -22.02 -13.42
N ALA A 247 -16.89 -22.79 -14.09
CA ALA A 247 -16.55 -22.61 -15.50
C ALA A 247 -17.78 -22.70 -16.42
N ALA A 248 -18.69 -23.64 -16.15
CA ALA A 248 -19.94 -23.81 -16.90
C ALA A 248 -20.90 -22.60 -16.75
N SER A 249 -20.91 -21.93 -15.59
CA SER A 249 -21.75 -20.76 -15.36
C SER A 249 -21.26 -19.49 -16.07
N VAL A 250 -19.97 -19.41 -16.42
CA VAL A 250 -19.36 -18.22 -17.06
C VAL A 250 -19.24 -18.38 -18.59
N SER A 251 -19.43 -19.58 -19.13
CA SER A 251 -19.22 -19.93 -20.55
C SER A 251 -20.47 -20.01 -21.42
N SER A 252 -21.66 -19.64 -20.91
CA SER A 252 -22.88 -19.55 -21.73
C SER A 252 -23.14 -18.10 -22.16
N PRO A 253 -23.12 -17.78 -23.47
CA PRO A 253 -23.74 -16.58 -23.99
C PRO A 253 -25.23 -16.83 -24.28
N ALA A 254 -26.04 -15.79 -24.00
CA ALA A 254 -27.48 -15.65 -24.28
C ALA A 254 -28.41 -16.26 -23.20
N ALA A 255 -29.54 -15.69 -22.83
CA ALA A 255 -30.40 -14.78 -23.57
C ALA A 255 -31.26 -13.92 -22.62
N THR A 256 -31.56 -12.70 -23.07
CA THR A 256 -32.76 -11.97 -22.67
C THR A 256 -33.99 -12.81 -22.98
N GLU A 257 -34.79 -13.16 -21.97
CA GLU A 257 -36.23 -13.36 -22.15
C GLU A 257 -37.00 -12.65 -21.04
N VAL A 258 -37.72 -11.63 -21.49
CA VAL A 258 -38.87 -11.03 -20.84
C VAL A 258 -40.03 -12.00 -21.04
N LEU A 259 -40.66 -12.49 -19.99
CA LEU A 259 -42.07 -12.89 -20.04
C LEU A 259 -42.72 -12.70 -18.65
N SER A 260 -43.76 -11.88 -18.69
CA SER A 260 -44.77 -11.62 -17.68
C SER A 260 -45.55 -12.85 -17.27
N ALA A 261 -45.89 -12.95 -15.99
CA ALA A 261 -47.22 -13.35 -15.52
C ALA A 261 -47.40 -12.93 -14.05
N GLU A 262 -48.49 -12.19 -13.83
CA GLU A 262 -49.30 -12.09 -12.61
C GLU A 262 -49.65 -13.52 -12.11
N GLU A 263 -50.06 -13.88 -10.89
CA GLU A 263 -50.60 -13.28 -9.65
C GLU A 263 -50.24 -14.35 -8.56
N GLU A 264 -50.18 -14.10 -7.25
CA GLU A 264 -51.36 -14.09 -6.37
C GLU A 264 -50.91 -13.77 -4.93
N GLN A 265 -51.75 -13.01 -4.24
CA GLN A 265 -51.63 -12.54 -2.87
C GLN A 265 -51.86 -13.66 -1.86
N THR A 266 -51.12 -13.65 -0.75
CA THR A 266 -51.71 -13.91 0.57
C THR A 266 -50.96 -13.10 1.62
N GLU A 267 -51.59 -12.02 2.08
CA GLU A 267 -51.32 -11.40 3.37
C GLU A 267 -51.69 -12.37 4.49
N THR A 268 -50.81 -12.57 5.46
CA THR A 268 -51.23 -12.77 6.84
C THR A 268 -50.28 -12.03 7.77
N ASP A 269 -50.82 -10.91 8.25
CA ASP A 269 -50.53 -10.18 9.47
C ASP A 269 -50.09 -11.08 10.64
N THR A 270 -48.95 -10.76 11.25
CA THR A 270 -48.77 -10.85 12.72
C THR A 270 -47.56 -10.02 13.14
N ALA A 271 -47.83 -8.97 13.91
CA ALA A 271 -46.85 -8.10 14.52
C ALA A 271 -46.36 -8.61 15.90
N LEU A 272 -45.16 -8.11 16.26
CA LEU A 272 -44.51 -7.94 17.58
C LEU A 272 -43.50 -9.04 18.03
N PRO A 273 -42.47 -8.70 18.85
CA PRO A 273 -42.04 -7.38 19.33
C PRO A 273 -40.56 -7.04 19.08
N ALA A 274 -40.27 -5.76 19.30
CA ALA A 274 -38.93 -5.20 19.41
C ALA A 274 -38.26 -5.66 20.72
N ASP A 275 -37.10 -6.31 20.60
CA ASP A 275 -36.10 -6.32 21.66
C ASP A 275 -34.81 -5.69 21.12
N VAL A 276 -34.53 -4.52 21.66
CA VAL A 276 -33.35 -3.71 21.42
C VAL A 276 -32.22 -4.34 22.21
N VAL A 277 -31.40 -5.16 21.56
CA VAL A 277 -30.08 -5.50 22.11
C VAL A 277 -29.10 -4.46 21.59
N SER A 278 -28.75 -3.55 22.48
CA SER A 278 -27.69 -2.56 22.29
C SER A 278 -26.37 -3.26 21.94
N GLU A 279 -25.90 -3.07 20.71
CA GLU A 279 -24.55 -3.48 20.27
C GLU A 279 -23.49 -2.68 21.05
N GLU A 280 -22.87 -3.29 22.05
CA GLU A 280 -21.58 -2.82 22.53
C GLU A 280 -20.50 -3.15 21.50
N LYS A 281 -19.92 -2.10 20.90
CA LYS A 281 -18.76 -2.22 20.00
C LYS A 281 -17.64 -3.00 20.69
N PRO A 282 -17.05 -4.04 20.07
CA PRO A 282 -15.90 -4.72 20.65
C PRO A 282 -14.72 -3.74 20.76
N LYS A 283 -14.09 -3.69 21.94
CA LYS A 283 -12.88 -2.88 22.20
C LYS A 283 -11.78 -3.25 21.21
N THR A 284 -11.38 -2.30 20.38
CA THR A 284 -10.17 -2.38 19.56
C THR A 284 -8.95 -2.50 20.47
N GLU A 285 -8.17 -3.57 20.33
CA GLU A 285 -6.89 -3.72 21.01
C GLU A 285 -5.98 -2.55 20.61
N THR A 286 -5.38 -1.85 21.58
CA THR A 286 -4.49 -0.71 21.33
C THR A 286 -3.11 -1.08 21.85
N LYS A 287 -2.10 -1.07 20.97
CA LYS A 287 -0.70 -1.28 21.35
C LYS A 287 0.03 0.06 21.41
N GLU A 288 1.11 0.11 22.18
CA GLU A 288 1.96 1.28 22.30
C GLU A 288 3.43 0.97 22.07
N ILE A 289 4.16 1.97 21.62
CA ILE A 289 5.61 1.94 21.47
C ILE A 289 6.16 3.37 21.53
N VAL A 290 7.41 3.54 21.95
CA VAL A 290 8.03 4.85 22.13
C VAL A 290 9.28 4.97 21.26
N PHE A 291 9.40 6.06 20.51
CA PHE A 291 10.45 6.28 19.53
C PHE A 291 11.28 7.54 19.83
N GLY A 292 12.60 7.41 19.93
CA GLY A 292 13.57 8.52 19.94
C GLY A 292 14.29 8.61 18.60
N ALA A 293 14.29 9.80 18.00
CA ALA A 293 14.84 10.03 16.65
C ALA A 293 15.31 11.49 16.46
N GLY A 294 15.91 12.08 17.50
CA GLY A 294 16.27 13.50 17.53
C GLY A 294 15.12 14.38 18.04
N CYS A 295 15.06 15.63 17.58
CA CYS A 295 13.99 16.58 17.95
C CYS A 295 12.59 15.97 17.70
N PHE A 296 11.85 15.78 18.78
CA PHE A 296 10.58 15.05 18.75
C PHE A 296 9.45 15.72 17.94
N TRP A 297 9.58 17.00 17.55
CA TRP A 297 8.55 17.76 16.84
C TRP A 297 8.32 17.24 15.42
N GLY A 298 9.41 17.01 14.69
CA GLY A 298 9.36 16.45 13.34
C GLY A 298 8.98 14.97 13.34
N VAL A 299 9.34 14.26 14.41
CA VAL A 299 9.07 12.83 14.58
C VAL A 299 7.59 12.61 14.91
N GLU A 300 7.03 13.42 15.82
CA GLU A 300 5.60 13.39 16.16
C GLU A 300 4.75 13.60 14.92
N LEU A 301 5.05 14.66 14.15
CA LEU A 301 4.32 14.96 12.93
C LEU A 301 4.40 13.83 11.88
N ALA A 302 5.52 13.12 11.81
CA ALA A 302 5.65 11.97 10.93
C ALA A 302 4.67 10.85 11.33
N PHE A 303 4.61 10.51 12.61
CA PHE A 303 3.68 9.48 13.12
C PHE A 303 2.22 9.94 13.07
N GLN A 304 1.93 11.22 13.31
CA GLN A 304 0.58 11.76 13.21
C GLN A 304 -0.05 11.49 11.84
N ARG A 305 0.75 11.46 10.77
CA ARG A 305 0.29 11.23 9.39
C ARG A 305 0.10 9.77 9.03
N VAL A 306 0.45 8.83 9.90
CA VAL A 306 0.33 7.39 9.60
C VAL A 306 -1.09 6.91 9.91
N ALA A 307 -1.76 6.32 8.91
CA ALA A 307 -3.06 5.69 9.10
C ALA A 307 -2.93 4.50 10.06
N GLY A 308 -3.86 4.35 11.00
CA GLY A 308 -3.77 3.36 12.08
C GLY A 308 -3.01 3.83 13.34
N VAL A 309 -2.31 4.96 13.30
CA VAL A 309 -1.88 5.66 14.54
C VAL A 309 -3.09 6.38 15.14
N LEU A 310 -3.45 5.97 16.36
CA LEU A 310 -4.61 6.47 17.11
C LEU A 310 -4.28 7.74 17.90
N LYS A 311 -3.08 7.78 18.51
CA LYS A 311 -2.62 8.92 19.31
C LYS A 311 -1.10 9.02 19.24
N THR A 312 -0.58 10.25 19.29
CA THR A 312 0.84 10.55 19.52
C THR A 312 0.97 11.46 20.75
N GLU A 313 2.08 11.36 21.48
CA GLU A 313 2.41 12.25 22.60
C GLU A 313 3.93 12.37 22.71
N VAL A 314 4.44 13.60 22.71
CA VAL A 314 5.88 13.84 22.91
C VAL A 314 6.22 13.86 24.40
N GLY A 315 7.40 13.37 24.74
CA GLY A 315 7.82 13.26 26.13
C GLY A 315 9.30 12.93 26.30
N TYR A 316 9.62 12.58 27.54
CA TYR A 316 10.96 12.24 28.01
C TYR A 316 10.93 10.84 28.60
N SER A 317 11.81 9.94 28.18
CA SER A 317 11.80 8.56 28.65
C SER A 317 13.19 7.99 28.89
N ASN A 318 13.24 6.92 29.67
CA ASN A 318 14.42 6.07 29.90
C ASN A 318 15.63 6.83 30.47
N GLY A 319 15.36 7.84 31.31
CA GLY A 319 16.37 8.51 32.13
C GLY A 319 16.34 8.08 33.60
N LYS A 320 17.14 8.78 34.41
CA LYS A 320 17.32 8.51 35.85
C LYS A 320 16.22 9.11 36.72
N MET A 321 15.49 10.10 36.20
CA MET A 321 14.48 10.85 36.94
C MET A 321 13.07 10.39 36.54
N SER A 322 12.16 10.29 37.51
CA SER A 322 10.76 9.93 37.30
C SER A 322 9.90 11.09 36.76
N ARG A 323 10.37 12.33 36.92
CA ARG A 323 9.75 13.54 36.37
C ARG A 323 10.82 14.42 35.77
N VAL A 324 10.61 14.81 34.52
CA VAL A 324 11.56 15.61 33.73
C VAL A 324 10.82 16.81 33.16
N THR A 325 11.43 17.99 33.26
CA THR A 325 10.98 19.21 32.59
C THR A 325 11.88 19.51 31.41
N TYR A 326 11.43 20.36 30.49
CA TYR A 326 12.23 20.79 29.37
C TYR A 326 13.57 21.45 29.80
N ASP A 327 13.52 22.33 30.80
CA ASP A 327 14.73 22.96 31.34
C ASP A 327 15.73 21.92 31.90
N ALA A 328 15.21 20.89 32.57
CA ALA A 328 16.04 19.83 33.12
C ALA A 328 16.67 18.97 32.02
N ILE A 329 15.92 18.59 30.98
CA ILE A 329 16.46 17.75 29.90
C ILE A 329 17.51 18.49 29.06
N CYS A 330 17.37 19.80 28.88
CA CYS A 330 18.36 20.64 28.19
C CYS A 330 19.75 20.62 28.87
N THR A 331 19.84 20.29 30.17
CA THR A 331 21.13 20.14 30.86
C THR A 331 21.87 18.85 30.50
N GLY A 332 21.18 17.86 29.91
CA GLY A 332 21.70 16.51 29.67
C GLY A 332 21.84 15.63 30.92
N ALA A 333 21.62 16.17 32.13
CA ALA A 333 21.86 15.47 33.39
C ALA A 333 20.79 14.41 33.73
N THR A 334 19.60 14.52 33.13
CA THR A 334 18.46 13.62 33.41
C THR A 334 18.68 12.21 32.86
N GLY A 335 19.49 12.08 31.80
CA GLY A 335 19.70 10.84 31.05
C GLY A 335 18.50 10.43 30.19
N SER A 336 17.41 11.20 30.16
CA SER A 336 16.23 10.88 29.34
C SER A 336 16.47 11.17 27.87
N ALA A 337 15.76 10.48 26.98
CA ALA A 337 15.64 10.83 25.56
C ALA A 337 14.38 11.67 25.32
N GLU A 338 14.43 12.60 24.38
CA GLU A 338 13.25 13.11 23.70
C GLU A 338 12.65 11.98 22.85
N VAL A 339 11.37 11.72 23.06
CA VAL A 339 10.67 10.61 22.42
C VAL A 339 9.24 10.94 22.04
N VAL A 340 8.69 10.16 21.13
CA VAL A 340 7.27 10.14 20.76
C VAL A 340 6.68 8.81 21.21
N ARG A 341 5.67 8.85 22.08
CA ARG A 341 4.82 7.70 22.39
C ARG A 341 3.73 7.61 21.34
N VAL A 342 3.60 6.44 20.73
CA VAL A 342 2.66 6.16 19.65
C VAL A 342 1.72 5.06 20.12
N TRP A 343 0.42 5.36 20.14
CA TRP A 343 -0.63 4.35 20.28
C TRP A 343 -1.19 4.04 18.91
N TYR A 344 -1.28 2.77 18.57
CA TYR A 344 -1.73 2.32 17.26
C TYR A 344 -2.68 1.13 17.38
N ASP A 345 -3.50 0.98 16.36
CA ASP A 345 -4.36 -0.19 16.18
C ASP A 345 -3.55 -1.27 15.44
N PRO A 346 -3.12 -2.35 16.12
CA PRO A 346 -2.35 -3.42 15.51
C PRO A 346 -3.14 -4.21 14.46
N SER A 347 -4.47 -4.00 14.36
CA SER A 347 -5.29 -4.59 13.30
C SER A 347 -5.27 -3.80 11.98
N VAL A 348 -4.77 -2.56 12.02
CA VAL A 348 -4.67 -1.65 10.86
C VAL A 348 -3.23 -1.30 10.52
N LEU A 349 -2.35 -1.20 11.52
CA LEU A 349 -0.96 -0.76 11.38
C LEU A 349 -0.01 -1.71 12.11
N PHE A 350 0.95 -2.27 11.38
CA PHE A 350 1.96 -3.16 11.97
C PHE A 350 3.16 -2.39 12.51
N LEU A 351 3.85 -2.99 13.49
CA LEU A 351 5.04 -2.40 14.09
C LEU A 351 6.14 -2.12 13.05
N LYS A 352 6.39 -3.03 12.11
CA LYS A 352 7.30 -2.80 10.98
C LYS A 352 7.08 -1.47 10.24
N GLN A 353 5.83 -1.07 10.01
CA GLN A 353 5.52 0.18 9.31
C GLN A 353 5.86 1.41 10.16
N LEU A 354 5.69 1.32 11.49
CA LEU A 354 6.16 2.35 12.42
C LEU A 354 7.70 2.42 12.43
N LEU A 355 8.39 1.28 12.31
CA LEU A 355 9.85 1.20 12.22
C LEU A 355 10.38 1.80 10.90
N GLU A 356 9.68 1.60 9.79
CA GLU A 356 9.98 2.25 8.50
C GLU A 356 9.85 3.77 8.58
N VAL A 357 8.76 4.26 9.19
CA VAL A 357 8.60 5.70 9.44
C VAL A 357 9.75 6.20 10.30
N TRP A 358 10.02 5.57 11.44
CA TRP A 358 11.10 5.95 12.34
C TRP A 358 12.47 5.99 11.65
N GLU A 359 12.85 4.95 10.90
CA GLU A 359 14.13 4.88 10.17
C GLU A 359 14.22 5.99 9.11
N SER A 360 13.11 6.34 8.44
CA SER A 360 13.09 7.41 7.43
C SER A 360 13.27 8.83 8.01
N ARG A 361 13.10 9.01 9.33
CA ARG A 361 13.12 10.33 9.97
C ARG A 361 14.48 10.77 10.50
N HIS A 362 15.44 9.86 10.65
CA HIS A 362 16.70 10.16 11.31
C HIS A 362 17.87 9.29 10.84
N ASP A 363 19.08 9.55 11.33
CA ASP A 363 20.26 8.73 11.08
C ASP A 363 20.51 7.85 12.31
N PRO A 364 20.21 6.53 12.26
CA PRO A 364 20.34 5.64 13.42
C PRO A 364 21.80 5.32 13.78
N THR A 365 22.78 5.82 13.02
CA THR A 365 24.22 5.61 13.26
C THR A 365 24.88 6.76 14.02
N SER A 366 24.14 7.83 14.29
CA SER A 366 24.65 9.03 14.95
C SER A 366 24.45 8.96 16.47
N LEU A 367 25.54 8.73 17.21
CA LEU A 367 25.50 8.61 18.67
C LEU A 367 25.22 9.97 19.34
N ASN A 368 24.15 10.04 20.13
CA ASN A 368 23.75 11.22 20.93
C ASN A 368 23.67 12.52 20.11
N LYS A 369 23.22 12.43 18.87
CA LYS A 369 23.10 13.55 17.95
C LYS A 369 22.11 13.21 16.84
N GLN A 370 21.34 14.21 16.40
CA GLN A 370 20.60 14.12 15.14
C GLN A 370 20.67 15.46 14.39
N GLY A 371 21.17 15.45 13.16
CA GLY A 371 21.38 16.67 12.39
C GLY A 371 22.30 17.66 13.13
N ASN A 372 21.79 18.84 13.47
CA ASN A 372 22.53 19.85 14.24
C ASN A 372 22.30 19.74 15.76
N ASP A 373 21.35 18.93 16.20
CA ASP A 373 20.97 18.78 17.61
C ASP A 373 21.91 17.79 18.29
N GLN A 374 22.65 18.26 19.29
CA GLN A 374 23.68 17.48 19.99
C GLN A 374 23.33 17.31 21.46
N GLY A 375 23.41 16.08 21.94
CA GLY A 375 23.09 15.74 23.32
C GLY A 375 22.46 14.35 23.45
N THR A 376 22.62 13.74 24.61
CA THR A 376 22.09 12.41 24.92
C THR A 376 20.57 12.34 24.77
N GLN A 377 19.87 13.48 24.93
CA GLN A 377 18.43 13.59 24.73
C GLN A 377 18.00 13.36 23.27
N TYR A 378 18.89 13.55 22.29
CA TYR A 378 18.58 13.41 20.86
C TYR A 378 18.98 12.05 20.27
N ARG A 379 19.29 11.07 21.12
CA ARG A 379 19.74 9.75 20.69
C ARG A 379 18.65 8.99 19.91
N SER A 380 19.10 8.12 19.01
CA SER A 380 18.27 7.10 18.37
C SER A 380 17.86 6.06 19.41
N ALA A 381 16.55 5.83 19.57
CA ALA A 381 16.02 4.89 20.56
C ALA A 381 14.67 4.29 20.15
N ILE A 382 14.41 3.07 20.57
CA ILE A 382 13.11 2.41 20.48
C ILE A 382 12.83 1.74 21.83
N TYR A 383 11.74 2.16 22.48
CA TYR A 383 11.30 1.59 23.74
C TYR A 383 10.00 0.79 23.59
N TYR A 384 10.07 -0.51 23.86
CA TYR A 384 8.98 -1.47 23.67
C TYR A 384 8.14 -1.66 24.93
N SER A 385 6.89 -2.06 24.75
CA SER A 385 5.92 -2.34 25.82
C SER A 385 5.84 -3.83 26.18
N ASP A 386 6.20 -4.72 25.25
CA ASP A 386 6.21 -6.18 25.43
C ASP A 386 7.40 -6.84 24.71
N GLU A 387 7.68 -8.11 25.01
CA GLU A 387 8.85 -8.82 24.46
C GLU A 387 8.68 -9.22 22.98
N GLU A 388 7.44 -9.38 22.50
CA GLU A 388 7.16 -9.65 21.08
C GLU A 388 7.61 -8.46 20.22
N GLN A 389 7.28 -7.24 20.67
CA GLN A 389 7.79 -6.01 20.07
C GLN A 389 9.32 -5.94 20.16
N ALA A 390 9.91 -6.33 21.29
CA ALA A 390 11.36 -6.31 21.47
C ALA A 390 12.09 -7.19 20.44
N GLU A 391 11.58 -8.40 20.19
CA GLU A 391 12.11 -9.31 19.18
C GLU A 391 11.99 -8.73 17.77
N GLU A 392 10.84 -8.13 17.45
CA GLU A 392 10.62 -7.49 16.14
C GLU A 392 11.56 -6.30 15.91
N VAL A 393 11.75 -5.46 16.92
CA VAL A 393 12.68 -4.34 16.87
C VAL A 393 14.13 -4.82 16.73
N ARG A 394 14.56 -5.82 17.50
CA ARG A 394 15.93 -6.34 17.41
C ARG A 394 16.21 -6.94 16.03
N ARG A 395 15.25 -7.69 15.47
CA ARG A 395 15.34 -8.23 14.11
C ARG A 395 15.42 -7.10 13.08
N TRP A 396 14.59 -6.08 13.19
CA TRP A 396 14.64 -4.90 12.32
C TRP A 396 16.02 -4.23 12.33
N ILE A 397 16.58 -3.97 13.52
CA ILE A 397 17.91 -3.37 13.67
C ILE A 397 19.00 -4.26 13.07
N SER A 398 18.91 -5.58 13.28
CA SER A 398 19.83 -6.54 12.66
C SER A 398 19.77 -6.47 11.13
N GLU A 399 18.59 -6.43 10.54
CA GLU A 399 18.43 -6.28 9.09
C GLU A 399 18.92 -4.92 8.59
N ALA A 400 18.61 -3.85 9.31
CA ALA A 400 19.05 -2.50 8.99
C ALA A 400 20.57 -2.38 9.00
N SER A 401 21.27 -3.06 9.92
CA SER A 401 22.73 -3.04 9.99
C SER A 401 23.41 -3.47 8.68
N THR A 402 22.74 -4.31 7.86
CA THR A 402 23.26 -4.72 6.54
C THR A 402 23.17 -3.62 5.47
N ARG A 403 22.33 -2.60 5.70
CA ARG A 403 22.08 -1.47 4.80
C ARG A 403 22.89 -0.22 5.18
N HIS A 404 23.50 -0.19 6.37
CA HIS A 404 24.29 0.93 6.87
C HIS A 404 25.78 0.60 6.86
N THR A 405 26.61 1.57 6.49
CA THR A 405 28.07 1.41 6.48
C THR A 405 28.70 1.66 7.86
N LYS A 406 27.98 2.33 8.75
CA LYS A 406 28.33 2.58 10.15
C LYS A 406 27.46 1.72 11.05
N GLU A 407 27.97 1.40 12.23
CA GLU A 407 27.23 0.70 13.26
C GLU A 407 25.97 1.49 13.65
N ILE A 408 24.84 0.79 13.76
CA ILE A 408 23.60 1.35 14.31
C ILE A 408 23.76 1.45 15.82
N VAL A 409 23.55 2.65 16.36
CA VAL A 409 23.73 2.96 17.79
C VAL A 409 22.40 3.11 18.53
N THR A 410 21.31 2.63 17.92
CA THR A 410 19.96 2.70 18.47
C THR A 410 19.84 1.96 19.79
N GLU A 411 19.38 2.64 20.83
CA GLU A 411 19.04 2.01 22.11
C GLU A 411 17.72 1.24 21.99
N VAL A 412 17.73 -0.07 22.27
CA VAL A 412 16.52 -0.91 22.32
C VAL A 412 16.29 -1.40 23.74
N ALA A 413 15.22 -0.94 24.40
CA ALA A 413 14.93 -1.24 25.80
C ALA A 413 13.43 -1.23 26.12
N ALA A 414 13.02 -1.78 27.26
CA ALA A 414 11.64 -1.59 27.72
C ALA A 414 11.35 -0.12 28.08
N ILE A 415 10.10 0.32 27.94
CA ILE A 415 9.66 1.66 28.36
C ILE A 415 9.88 1.83 29.87
N LYS A 416 10.57 2.90 30.27
CA LYS A 416 10.85 3.26 31.68
C LYS A 416 10.72 4.76 31.90
N ASN A 417 10.13 5.15 33.04
CA ASN A 417 10.11 6.55 33.50
C ASN A 417 9.60 7.55 32.44
N TYR A 418 8.60 7.17 31.64
CA TYR A 418 8.02 8.07 30.63
C TYR A 418 7.32 9.25 31.32
N CYS A 419 7.69 10.46 30.93
CA CYS A 419 7.09 11.72 31.38
C CYS A 419 6.66 12.51 30.15
N ALA A 420 5.36 12.81 30.04
CA ALA A 420 4.87 13.67 28.96
C ALA A 420 5.54 15.05 29.03
N ALA A 421 5.92 15.60 27.86
CA ALA A 421 6.45 16.95 27.77
C ALA A 421 5.31 17.98 27.90
N GLU A 422 5.68 19.22 28.18
CA GLU A 422 4.75 20.32 28.37
C GLU A 422 3.83 20.53 27.15
N GLU A 423 2.60 21.02 27.37
CA GLU A 423 1.57 21.15 26.32
C GLU A 423 2.01 21.98 25.11
N TYR A 424 2.94 22.92 25.30
CA TYR A 424 3.46 23.72 24.18
C TYR A 424 4.35 22.91 23.23
N HIS A 425 4.89 21.76 23.65
CA HIS A 425 5.62 20.84 22.78
C HIS A 425 4.69 19.90 21.99
N GLN A 426 3.50 19.60 22.52
CA GLN A 426 2.56 18.68 21.88
C GLN A 426 2.04 19.25 20.56
N ARG A 427 2.09 18.46 19.48
CA ARG A 427 1.60 18.82 18.14
C ARG A 427 2.20 20.14 17.63
N TYR A 428 3.46 20.44 17.99
CA TYR A 428 4.06 21.75 17.77
C TYR A 428 4.07 22.19 16.29
N LEU A 429 4.50 21.31 15.38
CA LEU A 429 4.57 21.65 13.95
C LEU A 429 3.20 21.74 13.28
N GLU A 430 2.22 20.96 13.77
CA GLU A 430 0.84 21.07 13.35
C GLU A 430 0.25 22.43 13.76
N LYS A 431 0.48 22.84 15.02
CA LYS A 431 0.12 24.18 15.53
C LYS A 431 0.83 25.30 14.75
N LYS A 432 1.95 25.01 14.06
CA LYS A 432 2.69 25.93 13.17
C LYS A 432 2.30 25.83 11.69
N GLY A 433 1.26 25.07 11.35
CA GLY A 433 0.65 25.05 10.01
C GLY A 433 1.20 23.97 9.07
N GLN A 434 1.98 23.00 9.57
CA GLN A 434 2.30 21.81 8.79
C GLN A 434 1.20 20.77 8.97
N SER A 435 0.56 20.33 7.89
CA SER A 435 -0.56 19.38 7.97
C SER A 435 -0.15 18.08 8.67
N ALA A 436 -0.98 17.63 9.61
CA ALA A 436 -0.90 16.32 10.26
C ALA A 436 -1.89 15.31 9.66
N GLU A 437 -2.54 15.65 8.54
CA GLU A 437 -3.52 14.79 7.87
C GLU A 437 -2.93 13.43 7.51
N LYS A 438 -3.72 12.37 7.73
CA LYS A 438 -3.31 11.00 7.44
C LYS A 438 -2.94 10.87 5.95
N GLY A 439 -1.77 10.30 5.67
CA GLY A 439 -1.24 10.15 4.32
C GLY A 439 -0.56 11.39 3.75
N SER A 440 -0.47 12.51 4.47
CA SER A 440 0.22 13.72 3.99
C SER A 440 1.70 13.44 3.67
N SER A 441 2.08 13.58 2.40
CA SER A 441 3.46 13.46 1.92
C SER A 441 4.25 14.77 1.89
N ALA A 442 3.64 15.88 2.35
CA ALA A 442 4.30 17.18 2.39
C ALA A 442 5.59 17.11 3.22
N SER A 443 6.69 17.70 2.74
CA SER A 443 7.96 17.66 3.47
C SER A 443 7.81 18.28 4.88
N ILE A 444 8.30 17.57 5.89
CA ILE A 444 8.32 18.05 7.28
C ILE A 444 9.54 18.93 7.48
N ARG A 445 9.32 20.21 7.79
CA ARG A 445 10.37 21.14 8.19
C ARG A 445 10.57 21.07 9.70
N CYS A 446 11.82 20.93 10.14
CA CYS A 446 12.13 20.58 11.54
C CYS A 446 11.56 21.56 12.58
N TYR A 447 11.43 22.85 12.26
CA TYR A 447 11.14 23.90 13.25
C TYR A 447 9.98 24.84 12.90
N GLY A 448 9.33 24.65 11.75
CA GLY A 448 8.30 25.56 11.24
C GLY A 448 8.20 25.54 9.74
#